data_AF-A0A4T0VZ28-F1
#
_entry.id   AF-A0A4T0VZ28-F1
#
_cell.length_a   1.000
_cell.length_b   1.000
_cell.length_c   1.000
_cell.angle_alpha   90.00
_cell.angle_beta   90.00
_cell.angle_gamma   90.00
#
_symmetry.space_group_name_H-M   'P 1'
#
loop_
_entity.id
_entity.type
_entity.pdbx_description
1 polymer ?
#
loop_
_entity_poly.entity_id
_entity_poly.type
_entity_poly.pdbx_seq_one_letter_code
_entity_poly.pdbx_strand_id
1 'polypeptide(L)'
;MSSQASLPLGMHLRSPVTHNFLTNERWKPGEKYQEGRTARDFAFIDSGSGRSKSSLLFASIFRTFYEHPDWSQLHAFFAKRYGRSQMLVDREARKLGAPDGTIRQSAKKVTTNFRTDPGSVGLPSDLAPQLAAAGRAVRAGMLGPDPQTAAIGPAISLALGAGGYMDLVYAGEPPGKYPTRHLIGSELYGWQGDSFRPVAGATSVARKGGRGRCWAEWAALWSVVAEWVYEHDATSLEHLFLNGHSYKYSLSSEERASVPVGAKVPRKFLATDAIDAADAVRDVFKQLAESPNKFHGIEWDYLELNVKEEVREKFYERFGRRDPDARKNVEGLTRSVGLNSWSRLSYDEVSPVALKQCPEFFNGLDWESWMLSIEGGDVVVVNTPFQALWAVILLSQLPVNIKIADADDKFRRHREPDTVYL
;
A
#
# COMPACT_ATOMS: atom_id res chain seq x y z
N MET A 1 14.38 -11.02 0.81
CA MET A 1 12.92 -10.80 0.86
C MET A 1 12.44 -10.68 -0.58
N SER A 2 11.69 -11.66 -1.08
CA SER A 2 11.25 -11.63 -2.48
C SER A 2 10.17 -10.56 -2.64
N SER A 3 10.31 -9.70 -3.64
CA SER A 3 9.37 -8.63 -4.02
C SER A 3 8.02 -9.14 -4.54
N GLN A 4 7.66 -10.37 -4.22
CA GLN A 4 6.69 -11.20 -4.92
C GLN A 4 5.35 -11.32 -4.19
N ALA A 5 5.32 -11.15 -2.85
CA ALA A 5 4.08 -11.18 -2.04
C ALA A 5 3.03 -10.13 -2.40
N SER A 6 3.40 -9.16 -3.22
CA SER A 6 2.72 -7.87 -3.29
C SER A 6 2.45 -7.37 -4.71
N LEU A 7 2.80 -8.20 -5.70
CA LEU A 7 2.36 -8.06 -7.09
C LEU A 7 0.83 -7.96 -7.19
N PRO A 8 0.04 -8.77 -6.46
CA PRO A 8 -1.41 -8.70 -6.55
C PRO A 8 -2.00 -7.31 -6.25
N LEU A 9 -1.50 -6.60 -5.23
CA LEU A 9 -2.02 -5.27 -4.91
C LEU A 9 -1.79 -4.30 -6.07
N GLY A 10 -0.59 -4.30 -6.64
CA GLY A 10 -0.27 -3.49 -7.81
C GLY A 10 -1.16 -3.81 -9.02
N MET A 11 -1.55 -5.08 -9.18
CA MET A 11 -2.43 -5.55 -10.26
C MET A 11 -3.84 -4.98 -10.15
N HIS A 12 -4.41 -4.90 -8.95
CA HIS A 12 -5.79 -4.49 -8.76
C HIS A 12 -6.01 -2.98 -8.58
N LEU A 13 -4.92 -2.23 -8.35
CA LEU A 13 -4.95 -0.77 -8.27
C LEU A 13 -5.26 -0.16 -9.65
N ARG A 14 -6.21 0.79 -9.65
CA ARG A 14 -6.53 1.58 -10.84
C ARG A 14 -5.36 2.51 -11.14
N SER A 15 -5.14 2.80 -12.41
CA SER A 15 -4.15 3.80 -12.82
C SER A 15 -4.73 4.74 -13.86
N PRO A 16 -4.43 6.04 -13.78
CA PRO A 16 -4.81 6.98 -14.83
C PRO A 16 -4.12 6.58 -16.14
N VAL A 17 -4.88 6.67 -17.23
CA VAL A 17 -4.39 6.48 -18.59
C VAL A 17 -4.28 7.85 -19.22
N THR A 18 -3.04 8.29 -19.46
CA THR A 18 -2.76 9.64 -19.98
C THR A 18 -2.55 9.65 -21.49
N HIS A 19 -2.30 8.48 -22.09
CA HIS A 19 -2.10 8.33 -23.52
C HIS A 19 -2.50 6.94 -24.01
N ASN A 20 -3.10 6.88 -25.21
CA ASN A 20 -3.31 5.63 -25.94
C ASN A 20 -2.57 5.69 -27.26
N PHE A 21 -1.64 4.76 -27.41
CA PHE A 21 -0.80 4.66 -28.58
C PHE A 21 -1.58 4.19 -29.83
N LEU A 22 -2.63 3.37 -29.67
CA LEU A 22 -3.43 2.86 -30.79
C LEU A 22 -4.27 3.97 -31.43
N THR A 23 -4.85 4.85 -30.62
CA THR A 23 -5.69 5.96 -31.10
C THR A 23 -4.95 7.29 -31.18
N ASN A 24 -3.70 7.35 -30.72
CA ASN A 24 -2.92 8.58 -30.55
C ASN A 24 -3.64 9.68 -29.75
N GLU A 25 -4.51 9.27 -28.83
CA GLU A 25 -5.29 10.19 -27.98
C GLU A 25 -4.53 10.50 -26.69
N ARG A 26 -4.70 11.72 -26.17
CA ARG A 26 -4.19 12.16 -24.88
C ARG A 26 -5.36 12.55 -24.00
N TRP A 27 -5.33 12.10 -22.76
CA TRP A 27 -6.37 12.40 -21.77
C TRP A 27 -5.82 13.24 -20.64
N LYS A 28 -6.66 14.10 -20.07
CA LYS A 28 -6.30 14.74 -18.82
C LYS A 28 -6.24 13.67 -17.72
N PRO A 29 -5.31 13.79 -16.76
CA PRO A 29 -5.23 12.89 -15.64
C PRO A 29 -6.58 12.71 -14.95
N GLY A 30 -6.98 11.45 -14.83
CA GLY A 30 -8.22 11.05 -14.21
C GLY A 30 -9.47 11.07 -15.11
N GLU A 31 -9.37 11.43 -16.39
CA GLU A 31 -10.48 11.25 -17.34
C GLU A 31 -10.69 9.79 -17.74
N LYS A 32 -9.59 9.03 -17.82
CA LYS A 32 -9.61 7.62 -18.15
C LYS A 32 -8.75 6.83 -17.19
N TYR A 33 -9.25 5.67 -16.79
CA TYR A 33 -8.55 4.74 -15.92
C TYR A 33 -8.49 3.36 -16.56
N GLN A 34 -7.43 2.63 -16.25
CA GLN A 34 -7.37 1.19 -16.46
C GLN A 34 -7.73 0.51 -15.14
N GLU A 35 -8.69 -0.42 -15.20
CA GLU A 35 -9.03 -1.28 -14.09
C GLU A 35 -8.29 -2.60 -14.18
N GLY A 36 -7.58 -2.96 -13.12
CA GLY A 36 -6.84 -4.20 -13.10
C GLY A 36 -5.66 -4.19 -14.09
N ARG A 37 -4.74 -5.12 -13.90
CA ARG A 37 -3.66 -5.41 -14.85
C ARG A 37 -3.48 -6.91 -14.92
N THR A 38 -3.20 -7.40 -16.11
CA THR A 38 -2.81 -8.81 -16.28
C THR A 38 -1.37 -9.02 -15.78
N ALA A 39 -1.01 -10.26 -15.50
CA ALA A 39 0.39 -10.60 -15.21
C ALA A 39 1.33 -10.21 -16.36
N ARG A 40 0.84 -10.22 -17.61
CA ARG A 40 1.60 -9.78 -18.79
C ARG A 40 1.85 -8.28 -18.78
N ASP A 41 0.86 -7.47 -18.40
CA ASP A 41 1.04 -6.02 -18.24
C ASP A 41 2.09 -5.72 -17.16
N PHE A 42 2.08 -6.48 -16.07
CA PHE A 42 3.08 -6.36 -15.01
C PHE A 42 4.49 -6.74 -15.47
N ALA A 43 4.64 -7.84 -16.20
CA ALA A 43 5.93 -8.24 -16.77
C ALA A 43 6.45 -7.20 -17.78
N PHE A 44 5.57 -6.59 -18.56
CA PHE A 44 5.92 -5.48 -19.46
C PHE A 44 6.40 -4.25 -18.69
N ILE A 45 5.67 -3.84 -17.64
CA ILE A 45 6.11 -2.72 -16.78
C ILE A 45 7.45 -3.05 -16.12
N ASP A 46 7.63 -4.26 -15.61
CA ASP A 46 8.85 -4.66 -14.91
C ASP A 46 10.09 -4.68 -15.83
N SER A 47 9.92 -5.15 -17.07
CA SER A 47 10.99 -5.16 -18.08
C SER A 47 11.27 -3.79 -18.69
N GLY A 48 10.25 -2.92 -18.77
CA GLY A 48 10.33 -1.61 -19.42
C GLY A 48 10.53 -0.41 -18.48
N SER A 49 10.62 -0.60 -17.17
CA SER A 49 10.72 0.49 -16.20
C SER A 49 11.66 0.21 -15.02
N GLY A 50 12.02 1.26 -14.28
CA GLY A 50 12.70 1.11 -13.00
C GLY A 50 11.76 0.78 -11.82
N ARG A 51 10.64 0.07 -12.06
CA ARG A 51 9.63 -0.28 -11.05
C ARG A 51 10.25 -0.90 -9.80
N SER A 52 11.12 -1.90 -9.94
CA SER A 52 11.75 -2.57 -8.79
C SER A 52 12.55 -1.59 -7.91
N LYS A 53 13.33 -0.69 -8.51
CA LYS A 53 14.04 0.37 -7.78
C LYS A 53 13.07 1.34 -7.12
N SER A 54 12.02 1.75 -7.83
CA SER A 54 10.98 2.64 -7.30
C SER A 54 10.24 2.02 -6.13
N SER A 55 9.89 0.73 -6.20
CA SER A 55 9.25 -0.02 -5.10
C SER A 55 10.09 -0.01 -3.84
N LEU A 56 11.42 -0.18 -3.94
CA LEU A 56 12.31 -0.11 -2.78
C LEU A 56 12.37 1.29 -2.17
N LEU A 57 12.39 2.33 -3.00
CA LEU A 57 12.38 3.72 -2.53
C LEU A 57 11.06 4.06 -1.83
N PHE A 58 9.92 3.73 -2.44
CA PHE A 58 8.61 3.89 -1.80
C PHE A 58 8.51 3.06 -0.51
N ALA A 59 9.04 1.83 -0.50
CA ALA A 59 9.00 0.99 0.69
C ALA A 59 9.79 1.62 1.85
N SER A 60 10.95 2.21 1.57
CA SER A 60 11.73 2.96 2.56
C SER A 60 10.92 4.12 3.13
N ILE A 61 10.27 4.91 2.26
CA ILE A 61 9.41 6.02 2.69
C ILE A 61 8.27 5.49 3.56
N PHE A 62 7.50 4.51 3.09
CA PHE A 62 6.38 3.95 3.84
C PHE A 62 6.79 3.36 5.18
N ARG A 63 7.96 2.72 5.26
CA ARG A 63 8.51 2.20 6.51
C ARG A 63 8.73 3.33 7.52
N THR A 64 9.29 4.47 7.11
CA THR A 64 9.46 5.62 8.03
C THR A 64 8.14 6.15 8.58
N PHE A 65 7.07 6.14 7.78
CA PHE A 65 5.75 6.53 8.24
C PHE A 65 5.16 5.45 9.16
N TYR A 66 5.20 4.18 8.76
CA TYR A 66 4.63 3.05 9.50
C TYR A 66 5.27 2.87 10.88
N GLU A 67 6.59 3.03 10.98
CA GLU A 67 7.33 2.89 12.23
C GLU A 67 7.29 4.16 13.10
N HIS A 68 6.71 5.26 12.61
CA HIS A 68 6.64 6.50 13.36
C HIS A 68 5.81 6.36 14.66
N PRO A 69 6.31 6.78 15.82
CA PRO A 69 5.65 6.55 17.11
C PRO A 69 4.37 7.38 17.30
N ASP A 70 4.20 8.46 16.55
CA ASP A 70 3.06 9.38 16.72
C ASP A 70 2.54 9.93 15.38
N TRP A 71 1.56 9.26 14.78
CA TRP A 71 0.92 9.75 13.55
C TRP A 71 0.16 11.06 13.75
N SER A 72 -0.27 11.38 14.97
CA SER A 72 -0.93 12.65 15.26
C SER A 72 0.00 13.83 15.04
N GLN A 73 1.28 13.66 15.41
CA GLN A 73 2.33 14.63 15.18
C GLN A 73 2.59 14.83 13.68
N LEU A 74 2.64 13.73 12.91
CA LEU A 74 2.80 13.78 11.46
C LEU A 74 1.65 14.54 10.80
N HIS A 75 0.42 14.13 11.11
CA HIS A 75 -0.78 14.77 10.56
C HIS A 75 -0.83 16.25 10.94
N ALA A 76 -0.59 16.61 12.20
CA ALA A 76 -0.56 18.00 12.64
C ALA A 76 0.51 18.82 11.91
N PHE A 77 1.69 18.26 11.66
CA PHE A 77 2.74 18.92 10.90
C PHE A 77 2.31 19.19 9.45
N PHE A 78 1.88 18.15 8.73
CA PHE A 78 1.55 18.25 7.31
C PHE A 78 0.26 19.05 7.06
N ALA A 79 -0.69 19.04 8.00
CA ALA A 79 -1.93 19.81 7.90
C ALA A 79 -1.77 21.28 8.30
N LYS A 80 -0.72 21.67 9.05
CA LYS A 80 -0.59 23.02 9.56
C LYS A 80 -0.42 24.04 8.43
N ARG A 81 -1.31 25.04 8.42
CA ARG A 81 -1.19 26.26 7.60
C ARG A 81 -1.27 27.48 8.52
N TYR A 82 -0.36 28.43 8.34
CA TYR A 82 -0.25 29.65 9.12
C TYR A 82 -0.94 30.79 8.39
N GLY A 83 -1.90 31.44 9.05
CA GLY A 83 -2.54 32.64 8.54
C GLY A 83 -1.62 33.87 8.60
N ARG A 84 -2.05 34.97 7.98
CA ARG A 84 -1.30 36.26 8.00
C ARG A 84 -1.00 36.75 9.42
N SER A 85 -1.94 36.59 10.35
CA SER A 85 -1.77 36.96 11.76
C SER A 85 -0.78 36.09 12.53
N GLN A 86 -0.43 34.90 12.02
CA GLN A 86 0.48 33.95 12.66
C GLN A 86 1.88 33.95 12.00
N MET A 87 2.18 34.91 11.12
CA MET A 87 3.43 34.96 10.37
C MET A 87 4.69 35.24 11.20
N LEU A 88 4.57 35.53 12.50
CA LEU A 88 5.71 35.65 13.41
C LEU A 88 5.97 34.38 14.24
N VAL A 89 5.03 33.44 14.29
CA VAL A 89 5.13 32.19 15.05
C VAL A 89 5.99 31.19 14.30
N ASP A 90 6.83 30.42 15.00
CA ASP A 90 7.66 29.35 14.44
C ASP A 90 8.47 29.76 13.19
N ARG A 91 8.94 31.02 13.12
CA ARG A 91 9.53 31.60 11.90
C ARG A 91 10.65 30.74 11.31
N GLU A 92 11.53 30.20 12.15
CA GLU A 92 12.65 29.36 11.72
C GLU A 92 12.18 28.03 11.11
N ALA A 93 11.15 27.40 11.68
CA ALA A 93 10.59 26.14 11.18
C ALA A 93 9.80 26.28 9.86
N ARG A 94 9.63 27.52 9.37
CA ARG A 94 8.95 27.87 8.11
C ARG A 94 9.90 28.43 7.07
N LYS A 95 11.21 28.33 7.30
CA LYS A 95 12.22 28.78 6.34
C LYS A 95 12.41 27.70 5.28
N LEU A 96 11.93 27.98 4.08
CA LEU A 96 12.23 27.20 2.88
C LEU A 96 13.50 27.74 2.24
N GLY A 97 14.43 26.86 1.90
CA GLY A 97 15.65 27.18 1.17
C GLY A 97 15.76 26.37 -0.11
N ALA A 98 16.79 26.64 -0.91
CA ALA A 98 17.12 25.80 -2.05
C ALA A 98 17.50 24.39 -1.58
N PRO A 99 17.17 23.34 -2.35
CA PRO A 99 17.61 21.97 -2.05
C PRO A 99 19.13 21.88 -1.96
N ASP A 100 19.62 21.07 -1.02
CA ASP A 100 21.05 20.80 -0.84
C ASP A 100 21.66 20.18 -2.11
N GLY A 101 22.86 20.63 -2.49
CA GLY A 101 23.59 20.11 -3.66
C GLY A 101 23.30 20.80 -5.00
N THR A 102 22.52 21.88 -5.04
CA THR A 102 22.39 22.72 -6.24
C THR A 102 23.60 23.65 -6.42
N ILE A 103 24.12 23.78 -7.66
CA ILE A 103 25.32 24.57 -8.02
C ILE A 103 25.18 26.06 -7.63
N ARG A 104 23.95 26.54 -7.41
CA ARG A 104 23.63 27.86 -6.87
C ARG A 104 22.91 27.71 -5.52
N GLN A 105 23.63 27.31 -4.48
CA GLN A 105 23.14 27.48 -3.11
C GLN A 105 22.97 28.97 -2.83
N SER A 106 21.82 29.54 -3.16
CA SER A 106 21.48 30.86 -2.68
C SER A 106 21.25 30.73 -1.17
N ALA A 107 21.97 31.49 -0.35
CA ALA A 107 21.70 31.57 1.10
C ALA A 107 20.31 32.16 1.42
N LYS A 108 19.54 32.53 0.39
CA LYS A 108 18.18 33.07 0.48
C LYS A 108 17.25 31.97 1.01
N LYS A 109 16.70 32.22 2.20
CA LYS A 109 15.59 31.46 2.76
C LYS A 109 14.35 32.34 2.77
N VAL A 110 13.21 31.77 2.36
CA VAL A 110 11.92 32.45 2.33
C VAL A 110 11.04 31.90 3.45
N THR A 111 10.28 32.78 4.12
CA THR A 111 9.34 32.36 5.16
C THR A 111 8.02 31.99 4.49
N THR A 112 7.59 30.73 4.68
CA THR A 112 6.35 30.22 4.08
C THR A 112 5.20 30.21 5.09
N ASN A 113 4.00 29.85 4.63
CA ASN A 113 2.81 29.67 5.45
C ASN A 113 2.61 28.21 5.94
N PHE A 114 3.63 27.37 5.85
CA PHE A 114 3.62 25.98 6.33
C PHE A 114 4.98 25.64 6.95
N ARG A 115 5.08 24.55 7.71
CA ARG A 115 6.38 24.08 8.23
C ARG A 115 7.17 23.38 7.14
N THR A 116 8.46 23.64 7.02
CA THR A 116 9.25 23.23 5.84
C THR A 116 10.13 22.00 6.06
N ASP A 117 10.43 21.65 7.31
CA ASP A 117 11.36 20.56 7.64
C ASP A 117 10.65 19.39 8.35
N PRO A 118 10.39 18.26 7.64
CA PRO A 118 9.87 17.03 8.23
C PRO A 118 10.76 16.43 9.31
N GLY A 119 12.06 16.78 9.34
CA GLY A 119 13.01 16.39 10.40
C GLY A 119 12.54 16.77 11.81
N SER A 120 11.83 17.90 11.92
CA SER A 120 11.25 18.36 13.19
C SER A 120 10.19 17.42 13.79
N VAL A 121 9.68 16.47 13.00
CA VAL A 121 8.72 15.45 13.42
C VAL A 121 9.24 14.04 13.14
N GLY A 122 10.56 13.85 13.12
CA GLY A 122 11.16 12.52 13.02
C GLY A 122 11.08 11.86 11.64
N LEU A 123 10.75 12.61 10.59
CA LEU A 123 10.82 12.13 9.20
C LEU A 123 12.10 12.63 8.51
N PRO A 124 12.53 12.01 7.39
CA PRO A 124 13.67 12.52 6.63
C PRO A 124 13.43 13.95 6.14
N SER A 125 14.40 14.85 6.38
CA SER A 125 14.32 16.25 5.94
C SER A 125 14.28 16.39 4.40
N ASP A 126 14.77 15.38 3.69
CA ASP A 126 14.78 15.25 2.24
C ASP A 126 13.60 14.43 1.69
N LEU A 127 12.48 14.34 2.43
CA LEU A 127 11.29 13.58 2.02
C LEU A 127 10.79 13.92 0.60
N ALA A 128 10.68 15.21 0.24
CA ALA A 128 10.25 15.62 -1.10
C ALA A 128 11.25 15.17 -2.20
N PRO A 129 12.58 15.37 -2.03
CA PRO A 129 13.59 14.74 -2.88
C PRO A 129 13.48 13.21 -2.99
N GLN A 130 13.22 12.49 -1.90
CA GLN A 130 13.07 11.02 -1.92
C GLN A 130 11.84 10.60 -2.72
N LEU A 131 10.70 11.28 -2.55
CA LEU A 131 9.49 11.07 -3.36
C LEU A 131 9.76 11.33 -4.84
N ALA A 132 10.46 12.42 -5.15
CA ALA A 132 10.87 12.74 -6.51
C ALA A 132 11.75 11.64 -7.12
N ALA A 133 12.71 11.10 -6.36
CA ALA A 133 13.56 10.01 -6.81
C ALA A 133 12.76 8.72 -7.06
N ALA A 134 11.79 8.39 -6.20
CA ALA A 134 10.91 7.25 -6.36
C ALA A 134 10.02 7.39 -7.62
N GLY A 135 9.41 8.56 -7.81
CA GLY A 135 8.56 8.88 -8.96
C GLY A 135 9.30 8.93 -10.29
N ARG A 136 10.55 9.40 -10.31
CA ARG A 136 11.40 9.35 -11.52
C ARG A 136 11.80 7.94 -11.88
N ALA A 137 12.19 7.13 -10.90
CA ALA A 137 12.73 5.79 -11.13
C ALA A 137 11.76 4.90 -11.92
N VAL A 138 10.45 5.01 -11.66
CA VAL A 138 9.43 4.18 -12.32
C VAL A 138 9.03 4.67 -13.72
N ARG A 139 9.25 5.96 -14.04
CA ARG A 139 8.77 6.56 -15.30
C ARG A 139 9.75 6.53 -16.47
N ALA A 140 10.84 5.74 -16.38
CA ALA A 140 11.97 5.67 -17.32
C ALA A 140 11.62 5.44 -18.82
N GLY A 141 10.97 6.42 -19.48
CA GLY A 141 10.62 6.40 -20.90
C GLY A 141 9.31 5.69 -21.25
N MET A 142 8.50 5.26 -20.28
CA MET A 142 7.24 4.55 -20.56
C MET A 142 6.12 5.48 -21.06
N LEU A 143 5.41 5.04 -22.10
CA LEU A 143 4.15 5.60 -22.56
C LEU A 143 2.99 4.67 -22.17
N GLY A 144 1.87 5.22 -21.68
CA GLY A 144 0.67 4.43 -21.35
C GLY A 144 0.16 4.68 -19.92
N PRO A 145 -0.45 3.67 -19.27
CA PRO A 145 -0.96 3.77 -17.90
C PRO A 145 0.15 4.13 -16.92
N ASP A 146 -0.14 4.97 -15.92
CA ASP A 146 0.87 5.38 -14.94
C ASP A 146 1.50 4.16 -14.22
N PRO A 147 2.81 3.92 -14.39
CA PRO A 147 3.47 2.76 -13.79
C PRO A 147 3.70 2.92 -12.28
N GLN A 148 3.45 4.11 -11.69
CA GLN A 148 3.65 4.36 -10.26
C GLN A 148 2.82 3.43 -9.38
N THR A 149 1.55 3.16 -9.72
CA THR A 149 0.71 2.28 -8.88
C THR A 149 1.21 0.84 -8.87
N ALA A 150 1.89 0.40 -9.94
CA ALA A 150 2.54 -0.90 -10.01
C ALA A 150 3.83 -0.99 -9.15
N ALA A 151 4.42 0.16 -8.78
CA ALA A 151 5.52 0.22 -7.82
C ALA A 151 5.03 0.35 -6.37
N ILE A 152 3.96 1.12 -6.13
CA ILE A 152 3.41 1.42 -4.80
C ILE A 152 2.79 0.18 -4.13
N GLY A 153 1.98 -0.60 -4.86
CA GLY A 153 1.37 -1.82 -4.30
C GLY A 153 2.42 -2.76 -3.67
N PRO A 154 3.50 -3.10 -4.41
CA PRO A 154 4.61 -3.85 -3.85
C PRO A 154 5.35 -3.18 -2.68
N ALA A 155 5.52 -1.87 -2.77
CA ALA A 155 6.19 -1.11 -1.72
C ALA A 155 5.46 -1.17 -0.37
N ILE A 156 4.12 -1.20 -0.38
CA ILE A 156 3.30 -1.32 0.84
C ILE A 156 3.65 -2.62 1.59
N SER A 157 3.63 -3.77 0.91
CA SER A 157 3.94 -5.05 1.56
C SER A 157 5.39 -5.12 2.05
N LEU A 158 6.35 -4.61 1.26
CA LEU A 158 7.76 -4.57 1.67
C LEU A 158 8.01 -3.68 2.89
N ALA A 159 7.22 -2.61 3.04
CA ALA A 159 7.34 -1.67 4.15
C ALA A 159 6.67 -2.19 5.43
N LEU A 160 5.44 -2.71 5.28
CA LEU A 160 4.59 -3.07 6.41
C LEU A 160 4.81 -4.53 6.87
N GLY A 161 5.36 -5.39 6.02
CA GLY A 161 5.40 -6.82 6.25
C GLY A 161 4.05 -7.49 5.95
N ALA A 162 4.00 -8.82 6.08
CA ALA A 162 2.80 -9.60 5.77
C ALA A 162 1.68 -9.38 6.80
N GLY A 163 2.00 -9.23 8.09
CA GLY A 163 1.02 -8.89 9.11
C GLY A 163 0.47 -7.48 8.91
N GLY A 164 1.33 -6.48 8.76
CA GLY A 164 0.89 -5.11 8.46
C GLY A 164 0.10 -5.00 7.15
N TYR A 165 0.40 -5.84 6.14
CA TYR A 165 -0.41 -5.95 4.92
C TYR A 165 -1.80 -6.55 5.20
N MET A 166 -1.89 -7.59 6.05
CA MET A 166 -3.18 -8.14 6.50
C MET A 166 -4.00 -7.09 7.23
N ASP A 167 -3.41 -6.35 8.17
CA ASP A 167 -4.08 -5.27 8.89
C ASP A 167 -4.57 -4.18 7.94
N LEU A 168 -3.80 -3.89 6.88
CA LEU A 168 -4.20 -2.92 5.88
C LEU A 168 -5.40 -3.42 5.06
N VAL A 169 -5.47 -4.70 4.72
CA VAL A 169 -6.53 -5.26 3.87
C VAL A 169 -7.81 -5.55 4.67
N TYR A 170 -7.69 -6.21 5.82
CA TYR A 170 -8.82 -6.70 6.61
C TYR A 170 -9.13 -5.85 7.84
N ALA A 171 -8.14 -5.12 8.37
CA ALA A 171 -8.24 -4.29 9.57
C ALA A 171 -9.02 -4.96 10.73
N GLY A 172 -8.68 -6.22 10.99
CA GLY A 172 -9.26 -7.03 12.06
C GLY A 172 -10.61 -7.68 11.74
N GLU A 173 -11.21 -7.39 10.59
CA GLU A 173 -12.54 -7.89 10.23
C GLU A 173 -12.47 -9.12 9.31
N PRO A 174 -13.46 -10.03 9.38
CA PRO A 174 -13.58 -11.12 8.44
C PRO A 174 -13.74 -10.64 6.98
N PRO A 175 -13.22 -11.40 6.00
CA PRO A 175 -13.44 -11.14 4.58
C PRO A 175 -14.92 -10.88 4.25
N GLY A 176 -15.17 -9.78 3.54
CA GLY A 176 -16.50 -9.40 3.05
C GLY A 176 -17.41 -8.72 4.07
N LYS A 177 -16.97 -8.62 5.32
CA LYS A 177 -17.68 -7.89 6.39
C LYS A 177 -17.13 -6.49 6.64
N TYR A 178 -16.22 -6.00 5.80
CA TYR A 178 -15.62 -4.69 5.99
C TYR A 178 -16.53 -3.60 5.43
N PRO A 179 -17.06 -2.69 6.27
CA PRO A 179 -17.89 -1.59 5.80
C PRO A 179 -17.00 -0.58 5.08
N THR A 180 -17.50 0.04 4.00
CA THR A 180 -16.83 1.20 3.42
C THR A 180 -16.71 2.27 4.51
N ARG A 181 -15.47 2.58 4.89
CA ARG A 181 -15.16 3.61 5.87
C ARG A 181 -14.90 4.93 5.16
N HIS A 182 -15.54 5.99 5.62
CA HIS A 182 -15.29 7.35 5.14
C HIS A 182 -14.88 8.22 6.30
N LEU A 183 -13.81 8.99 6.10
CA LEU A 183 -13.46 10.02 7.05
C LEU A 183 -14.33 11.25 6.80
N ILE A 184 -15.15 11.64 7.79
CA ILE A 184 -15.95 12.88 7.73
C ILE A 184 -15.54 13.77 8.88
N GLY A 185 -14.95 14.91 8.54
CA GLY A 185 -14.34 15.81 9.52
C GLY A 185 -13.22 15.09 10.26
N SER A 186 -13.45 14.82 11.54
CA SER A 186 -12.51 14.04 12.33
C SER A 186 -12.92 12.58 12.50
N GLU A 187 -14.16 12.15 12.26
CA GLU A 187 -14.59 10.80 12.64
C GLU A 187 -14.58 9.83 11.46
N LEU A 188 -14.29 8.56 11.76
CA LEU A 188 -14.38 7.47 10.78
C LEU A 188 -15.80 6.93 10.81
N TYR A 189 -16.55 7.19 9.76
CA TYR A 189 -17.88 6.67 9.55
C TYR A 189 -17.83 5.38 8.74
N GLY A 190 -18.82 4.53 8.92
CA GLY A 190 -19.01 3.32 8.15
C GLY A 190 -20.43 2.81 8.30
N TRP A 191 -20.83 1.93 7.40
CA TRP A 191 -22.14 1.32 7.44
C TRP A 191 -22.18 0.21 8.49
N GLN A 192 -23.11 0.32 9.45
CA GLN A 192 -23.50 -0.76 10.36
C GLN A 192 -24.99 -1.06 10.13
N GLY A 193 -25.27 -2.18 9.47
CA GLY A 193 -26.59 -2.46 8.93
C GLY A 193 -27.03 -1.36 7.96
N ASP A 194 -28.26 -0.87 8.11
CA ASP A 194 -28.83 0.20 7.27
C ASP A 194 -28.47 1.61 7.73
N SER A 195 -27.51 1.75 8.66
CA SER A 195 -27.17 3.05 9.24
C SER A 195 -25.70 3.41 9.07
N PHE A 196 -25.47 4.63 8.60
CA PHE A 196 -24.13 5.20 8.46
C PHE A 196 -23.75 5.92 9.75
N ARG A 197 -22.82 5.34 10.52
CA ARG A 197 -22.50 5.78 11.89
C ARG A 197 -20.99 5.88 12.10
N PRO A 198 -20.53 6.66 13.09
CA PRO A 198 -19.12 6.68 13.46
C PRO A 198 -18.72 5.30 14.01
N VAL A 199 -17.79 4.64 13.33
CA VAL A 199 -17.21 3.34 13.72
C VAL A 199 -15.99 3.54 14.63
N ALA A 200 -15.37 4.72 14.55
CA ALA A 200 -14.40 5.23 15.52
C ALA A 200 -14.56 6.75 15.65
N GLY A 201 -14.42 7.28 16.87
CA GLY A 201 -14.52 8.73 17.14
C GLY A 201 -13.45 9.57 16.46
N ALA A 202 -13.32 10.84 16.86
CA ALA A 202 -12.39 11.83 16.29
C ALA A 202 -10.98 11.25 15.99
N THR A 203 -10.41 11.71 14.87
CA THR A 203 -9.62 10.94 13.89
C THR A 203 -8.59 10.05 14.52
N SER A 204 -8.60 8.76 14.17
CA SER A 204 -7.55 7.85 14.64
C SER A 204 -6.16 8.23 14.10
N VAL A 205 -6.05 8.94 12.98
CA VAL A 205 -4.78 9.54 12.50
C VAL A 205 -4.22 10.58 13.49
N ALA A 206 -5.08 11.21 14.30
CA ALA A 206 -4.70 12.10 15.38
C ALA A 206 -4.49 11.38 16.73
N ARG A 207 -4.56 10.04 16.76
CA ARG A 207 -4.13 9.23 17.91
C ARG A 207 -2.64 8.92 17.81
N LYS A 208 -1.99 8.76 18.96
CA LYS A 208 -0.60 8.30 19.05
C LYS A 208 -0.45 6.87 18.52
N GLY A 209 0.73 6.51 18.01
CA GLY A 209 1.04 5.21 17.39
C GLY A 209 1.10 5.27 15.86
N GLY A 210 1.79 4.31 15.22
CA GLY A 210 1.89 4.22 13.76
C GLY A 210 1.65 2.83 13.16
N ARG A 211 1.75 1.76 13.97
CA ARG A 211 1.46 0.38 13.54
C ARG A 211 -0.04 0.07 13.59
N GLY A 212 -0.47 -0.93 12.82
CA GLY A 212 -1.86 -1.41 12.79
C GLY A 212 -2.86 -0.41 12.18
N ARG A 213 -2.38 0.56 11.38
CA ARG A 213 -3.20 1.61 10.78
C ARG A 213 -3.94 1.09 9.55
N CYS A 214 -5.24 1.33 9.51
CA CYS A 214 -6.08 0.92 8.39
C CYS A 214 -5.91 1.85 7.18
N TRP A 215 -6.39 1.42 6.02
CA TRP A 215 -6.30 2.18 4.76
C TRP A 215 -6.89 3.60 4.84
N ALA A 216 -7.94 3.81 5.65
CA ALA A 216 -8.59 5.12 5.77
C ALA A 216 -7.66 6.13 6.48
N GLU A 217 -6.88 5.64 7.44
CA GLU A 217 -5.91 6.44 8.17
C GLU A 217 -4.72 6.80 7.28
N TRP A 218 -4.23 5.83 6.51
CA TRP A 218 -3.20 6.07 5.50
C TRP A 218 -3.69 7.09 4.46
N ALA A 219 -4.91 6.96 3.95
CA ALA A 219 -5.49 7.86 2.96
C ALA A 219 -5.59 9.30 3.48
N ALA A 220 -6.02 9.47 4.73
CA ALA A 220 -6.13 10.77 5.38
C ALA A 220 -4.76 11.40 5.63
N LEU A 221 -3.77 10.63 6.11
CA LEU A 221 -2.41 11.11 6.28
C LEU A 221 -1.77 11.52 4.93
N TRP A 222 -1.85 10.65 3.92
CA TRP A 222 -1.29 10.94 2.60
C TRP A 222 -2.02 12.07 1.87
N SER A 223 -3.27 12.35 2.20
CA SER A 223 -3.96 13.55 1.71
C SER A 223 -3.26 14.82 2.18
N VAL A 224 -2.93 14.94 3.47
CA VAL A 224 -2.23 16.13 3.98
C VAL A 224 -0.75 16.16 3.58
N VAL A 225 -0.09 15.01 3.45
CA VAL A 225 1.28 14.91 2.92
C VAL A 225 1.33 15.39 1.47
N ALA A 226 0.44 14.92 0.61
CA ALA A 226 0.41 15.32 -0.80
C ALA A 226 0.13 16.82 -0.98
N GLU A 227 -0.76 17.39 -0.15
CA GLU A 227 -0.96 18.84 -0.12
C GLU A 227 0.30 19.58 0.34
N TRP A 228 1.00 19.08 1.37
CA TRP A 228 2.26 19.67 1.82
C TRP A 228 3.36 19.61 0.75
N VAL A 229 3.51 18.49 0.04
CA VAL A 229 4.48 18.34 -1.07
C VAL A 229 4.18 19.34 -2.19
N TYR A 230 2.90 19.56 -2.51
CA TYR A 230 2.53 20.60 -3.47
C TYR A 230 2.87 22.00 -2.98
N GLU A 231 2.55 22.35 -1.73
CA GLU A 231 2.93 23.64 -1.16
C GLU A 231 4.46 23.84 -1.20
N HIS A 232 5.22 22.80 -0.85
CA HIS A 232 6.68 22.79 -0.88
C HIS A 232 7.24 23.06 -2.28
N ASP A 233 6.86 22.26 -3.27
CA ASP A 233 7.42 22.36 -4.63
C ASP A 233 6.91 23.60 -5.36
N ALA A 234 5.64 23.94 -5.22
CA ALA A 234 5.07 25.12 -5.89
C ALA A 234 5.68 26.42 -5.36
N THR A 235 5.90 26.55 -4.05
CA THR A 235 6.60 27.71 -3.46
C THR A 235 8.09 27.69 -3.81
N SER A 236 8.72 26.52 -3.91
CA SER A 236 10.11 26.41 -4.39
C SER A 236 10.27 26.90 -5.84
N LEU A 237 9.32 26.59 -6.71
CA LEU A 237 9.29 27.07 -8.10
C LEU A 237 9.06 28.59 -8.18
N GLU A 238 8.11 29.12 -7.39
CA GLU A 238 7.85 30.56 -7.28
C GLU A 238 9.11 31.37 -6.92
N HIS A 239 9.98 30.78 -6.09
CA HIS A 239 11.24 31.40 -5.66
C HIS A 239 12.48 30.95 -6.45
N LEU A 240 12.30 30.24 -7.56
CA LEU A 240 13.38 29.75 -8.43
C LEU A 240 14.40 28.84 -7.71
N PHE A 241 13.97 28.15 -6.66
CA PHE A 241 14.76 27.12 -5.99
C PHE A 241 14.75 25.80 -6.77
N LEU A 242 13.71 25.57 -7.57
CA LEU A 242 13.62 24.48 -8.54
C LEU A 242 13.66 25.07 -9.95
N ASN A 243 14.41 24.41 -10.86
CA ASN A 243 14.72 24.94 -12.18
C ASN A 243 13.68 24.60 -13.27
N GLY A 244 12.60 23.91 -12.94
CA GLY A 244 11.59 23.54 -13.91
C GLY A 244 10.49 22.66 -13.33
N HIS A 245 9.35 22.66 -14.02
CA HIS A 245 8.21 21.77 -13.77
C HIS A 245 7.62 21.34 -15.11
N SER A 246 6.81 20.30 -15.09
CA SER A 246 5.94 19.93 -16.20
C SER A 246 4.49 20.24 -15.84
N TYR A 247 3.61 20.15 -16.83
CA TYR A 247 2.18 20.14 -16.58
C TYR A 247 1.67 18.71 -16.60
N LYS A 248 0.71 18.43 -15.71
CA LYS A 248 -0.02 17.16 -15.63
C LYS A 248 -0.62 16.73 -16.98
N TYR A 249 -0.95 17.71 -17.82
CA TYR A 249 -1.40 17.52 -19.19
C TYR A 249 -1.07 18.76 -20.04
N SER A 250 -1.27 18.66 -21.35
CA SER A 250 -1.12 19.82 -22.24
C SER A 250 -2.24 20.83 -21.97
N LEU A 251 -1.90 21.94 -21.33
CA LEU A 251 -2.85 23.03 -21.04
C LEU A 251 -3.34 23.70 -22.32
N SER A 252 -4.64 24.04 -22.35
CA SER A 252 -5.25 24.91 -23.36
C SER A 252 -4.71 26.35 -23.26
N SER A 253 -4.98 27.17 -24.28
CA SER A 253 -4.58 28.59 -24.27
C SER A 253 -5.23 29.35 -23.11
N GLU A 254 -6.50 29.08 -22.81
CA GLU A 254 -7.24 29.68 -21.70
C GLU A 254 -6.67 29.24 -20.35
N GLU A 255 -6.35 27.94 -20.20
CA GLU A 255 -5.74 27.40 -18.99
C GLU A 255 -4.36 28.00 -18.75
N ARG A 256 -3.53 28.19 -19.79
CA ARG A 256 -2.24 28.87 -19.68
C ARG A 256 -2.39 30.34 -19.30
N ALA A 257 -3.33 31.06 -19.92
CA ALA A 257 -3.61 32.45 -19.59
C ALA A 257 -4.08 32.63 -18.14
N SER A 258 -4.70 31.61 -17.54
CA SER A 258 -5.14 31.61 -16.15
C SER A 258 -4.02 31.49 -15.11
N VAL A 259 -2.78 31.22 -15.53
CA VAL A 259 -1.61 31.10 -14.65
C VAL A 259 -0.61 32.22 -15.00
N PRO A 260 -0.65 33.36 -14.29
CA PRO A 260 0.26 34.47 -14.55
C PRO A 260 1.73 34.05 -14.40
N VAL A 261 2.62 34.66 -15.20
CA VAL A 261 4.06 34.43 -15.09
C VAL A 261 4.53 34.81 -13.68
N GLY A 262 5.25 33.90 -13.02
CA GLY A 262 5.75 34.10 -11.66
C GLY A 262 4.71 33.87 -10.55
N ALA A 263 3.47 33.54 -10.89
CA ALA A 263 2.48 33.09 -9.91
C ALA A 263 2.67 31.62 -9.56
N LYS A 264 2.23 31.24 -8.36
CA LYS A 264 2.15 29.85 -7.94
C LYS A 264 1.22 29.06 -8.85
N VAL A 265 1.74 28.04 -9.51
CA VAL A 265 0.97 27.19 -10.44
C VAL A 265 -0.07 26.38 -9.65
N PRO A 266 -1.35 26.42 -10.02
CA PRO A 266 -2.39 25.62 -9.37
C PRO A 266 -2.09 24.11 -9.38
N ARG A 267 -2.40 23.42 -8.28
CA ARG A 267 -2.21 21.95 -8.10
C ARG A 267 -2.82 21.08 -9.20
N LYS A 268 -3.93 21.52 -9.79
CA LYS A 268 -4.60 20.83 -10.90
C LYS A 268 -3.76 20.79 -12.18
N PHE A 269 -2.81 21.71 -12.33
CA PHE A 269 -1.96 21.82 -13.51
C PHE A 269 -0.52 21.37 -13.23
N LEU A 270 0.01 21.71 -12.06
CA LEU A 270 1.43 21.50 -11.72
C LEU A 270 1.77 20.01 -11.60
N ALA A 271 2.80 19.59 -12.33
CA ALA A 271 3.46 18.30 -12.14
C ALA A 271 4.96 18.51 -11.84
N THR A 272 5.39 17.93 -10.72
CA THR A 272 6.78 17.65 -10.42
C THR A 272 6.88 16.18 -10.05
N ASP A 273 8.08 15.60 -10.11
CA ASP A 273 8.25 14.19 -9.74
C ASP A 273 7.80 13.91 -8.30
N ALA A 274 8.01 14.85 -7.37
CA ALA A 274 7.56 14.72 -5.98
C ALA A 274 6.04 14.82 -5.86
N ILE A 275 5.42 15.81 -6.52
CA ILE A 275 3.96 16.01 -6.50
C ILE A 275 3.26 14.78 -7.07
N ASP A 276 3.69 14.31 -8.23
CA ASP A 276 3.06 13.16 -8.87
C ASP A 276 3.24 11.88 -8.06
N ALA A 277 4.41 11.67 -7.43
CA ALA A 277 4.64 10.55 -6.53
C ALA A 277 3.72 10.62 -5.30
N ALA A 278 3.63 11.78 -4.65
CA ALA A 278 2.77 11.97 -3.49
C ALA A 278 1.28 11.81 -3.86
N ASP A 279 0.86 12.33 -5.02
CA ASP A 279 -0.49 12.20 -5.54
C ASP A 279 -0.82 10.73 -5.84
N ALA A 280 0.10 9.99 -6.47
CA ALA A 280 -0.09 8.56 -6.74
C ALA A 280 -0.25 7.75 -5.45
N VAL A 281 0.55 8.04 -4.42
CA VAL A 281 0.40 7.38 -3.10
C VAL A 281 -0.93 7.72 -2.45
N ARG A 282 -1.30 9.01 -2.42
CA ARG A 282 -2.61 9.45 -1.93
C ARG A 282 -3.75 8.72 -2.65
N ASP A 283 -3.69 8.64 -3.97
CA ASP A 283 -4.74 8.06 -4.80
C ASP A 283 -4.85 6.54 -4.61
N VAL A 284 -3.71 5.84 -4.43
CA VAL A 284 -3.70 4.41 -4.07
C VAL A 284 -4.40 4.19 -2.73
N PHE A 285 -4.02 4.91 -1.67
CA PHE A 285 -4.67 4.72 -0.37
C PHE A 285 -6.13 5.17 -0.39
N LYS A 286 -6.46 6.22 -1.14
CA LYS A 286 -7.85 6.66 -1.37
C LYS A 286 -8.67 5.62 -2.13
N GLN A 287 -8.07 4.84 -3.02
CA GLN A 287 -8.75 3.73 -3.67
C GLN A 287 -8.99 2.56 -2.70
N LEU A 288 -8.02 2.24 -1.83
CA LEU A 288 -8.14 1.17 -0.83
C LEU A 288 -9.25 1.46 0.19
N ALA A 289 -9.16 2.60 0.87
CA ALA A 289 -10.13 3.66 0.62
C ALA A 289 -11.61 3.34 0.35
N GLU A 290 -12.03 3.79 -0.81
CA GLU A 290 -13.40 3.74 -1.27
C GLU A 290 -13.90 2.31 -1.53
N SER A 291 -13.02 1.30 -1.59
CA SER A 291 -13.39 -0.06 -1.99
C SER A 291 -12.55 -1.15 -1.32
N PRO A 292 -12.62 -1.30 0.02
CA PRO A 292 -11.82 -2.28 0.78
C PRO A 292 -12.05 -3.71 0.32
N ASN A 293 -13.32 -4.10 0.16
CA ASN A 293 -13.70 -5.46 -0.19
C ASN A 293 -13.20 -5.90 -1.56
N LYS A 294 -12.84 -4.96 -2.45
CA LYS A 294 -12.25 -5.28 -3.76
C LYS A 294 -10.91 -6.01 -3.61
N PHE A 295 -10.20 -5.77 -2.52
CA PHE A 295 -8.87 -6.30 -2.27
C PHE A 295 -8.87 -7.50 -1.33
N HIS A 296 -10.05 -7.98 -0.90
CA HIS A 296 -10.16 -9.25 -0.19
C HIS A 296 -10.11 -10.42 -1.17
N GLY A 297 -9.43 -11.51 -0.82
CA GLY A 297 -9.23 -12.62 -1.75
C GLY A 297 -8.06 -12.39 -2.71
N ILE A 298 -7.26 -11.35 -2.48
CA ILE A 298 -6.05 -11.03 -3.23
C ILE A 298 -4.93 -12.06 -3.00
N GLU A 299 -5.01 -12.80 -1.90
CA GLU A 299 -4.18 -13.95 -1.57
C GLU A 299 -4.28 -15.09 -2.62
N TRP A 300 -5.39 -15.19 -3.35
CA TRP A 300 -5.50 -16.12 -4.47
C TRP A 300 -4.57 -15.75 -5.62
N ASP A 301 -4.42 -14.46 -5.91
CA ASP A 301 -3.48 -14.00 -6.93
C ASP A 301 -2.04 -14.34 -6.52
N TYR A 302 -1.71 -14.28 -5.22
CA TYR A 302 -0.39 -14.72 -4.75
C TYR A 302 -0.17 -16.22 -4.98
N LEU A 303 -1.16 -17.05 -4.62
CA LEU A 303 -1.10 -18.50 -4.86
C LEU A 303 -0.89 -18.80 -6.35
N GLU A 304 -1.61 -18.10 -7.22
CA GLU A 304 -1.56 -18.31 -8.67
C GLU A 304 -0.24 -17.84 -9.30
N LEU A 305 0.32 -16.73 -8.83
CA LEU A 305 1.45 -16.04 -9.46
C LEU A 305 2.81 -16.38 -8.84
N ASN A 306 2.86 -16.74 -7.56
CA ASN A 306 4.11 -16.75 -6.79
C ASN A 306 4.42 -18.07 -6.10
N VAL A 307 3.44 -18.96 -5.96
CA VAL A 307 3.64 -20.28 -5.34
C VAL A 307 4.05 -21.30 -6.41
N LYS A 308 4.97 -22.21 -6.05
CA LYS A 308 5.42 -23.31 -6.93
C LYS A 308 4.22 -24.13 -7.39
N GLU A 309 4.23 -24.54 -8.65
CA GLU A 309 3.14 -25.30 -9.27
C GLU A 309 2.74 -26.56 -8.48
N GLU A 310 3.72 -27.31 -7.97
CA GLU A 310 3.48 -28.50 -7.16
C GLU A 310 2.65 -28.21 -5.90
N VAL A 311 3.00 -27.14 -5.16
CA VAL A 311 2.27 -26.73 -3.96
C VAL A 311 0.89 -26.18 -4.34
N ARG A 312 0.80 -25.43 -5.45
CA ARG A 312 -0.45 -24.86 -5.94
C ARG A 312 -1.46 -25.94 -6.36
N GLU A 313 -1.05 -26.96 -7.11
CA GLU A 313 -1.99 -28.02 -7.51
C GLU A 313 -2.47 -28.82 -6.29
N LYS A 314 -1.58 -29.12 -5.33
CA LYS A 314 -1.99 -29.73 -4.05
C LYS A 314 -2.92 -28.85 -3.24
N PHE A 315 -2.71 -27.54 -3.26
CA PHE A 315 -3.63 -26.59 -2.66
C PHE A 315 -5.03 -26.71 -3.28
N TYR A 316 -5.12 -26.75 -4.61
CA TYR A 316 -6.39 -26.87 -5.31
C TYR A 316 -7.10 -28.19 -5.07
N GLU A 317 -6.37 -29.30 -5.00
CA GLU A 317 -6.92 -30.61 -4.65
C GLU A 317 -7.55 -30.61 -3.25
N ARG A 318 -6.88 -29.97 -2.28
CA ARG A 318 -7.30 -29.99 -0.87
C ARG A 318 -8.36 -28.94 -0.51
N PHE A 319 -8.18 -27.71 -0.98
CA PHE A 319 -8.97 -26.54 -0.56
C PHE A 319 -9.88 -25.98 -1.65
N GLY A 320 -9.76 -26.48 -2.88
CA GLY A 320 -10.50 -26.00 -4.04
C GLY A 320 -9.82 -24.81 -4.74
N ARG A 321 -10.46 -24.35 -5.81
CA ARG A 321 -9.97 -23.26 -6.68
C ARG A 321 -10.72 -21.96 -6.41
N ARG A 322 -10.07 -20.84 -6.77
CA ARG A 322 -10.69 -19.51 -6.79
C ARG A 322 -11.97 -19.52 -7.64
N ASP A 323 -13.06 -18.99 -7.08
CA ASP A 323 -14.31 -18.79 -7.83
C ASP A 323 -14.18 -17.56 -8.76
N PRO A 324 -14.65 -17.64 -10.02
CA PRO A 324 -14.69 -16.48 -10.92
C PRO A 324 -15.53 -15.31 -10.38
N ASP A 325 -16.54 -15.58 -9.54
CA ASP A 325 -17.35 -14.58 -8.87
C ASP A 325 -16.62 -14.08 -7.61
N ALA A 326 -16.15 -12.82 -7.66
CA ALA A 326 -15.43 -12.18 -6.57
C ALA A 326 -16.20 -12.21 -5.24
N ARG A 327 -17.53 -12.12 -5.26
CA ARG A 327 -18.35 -12.16 -4.04
C ARG A 327 -18.34 -13.56 -3.43
N LYS A 328 -18.57 -14.59 -4.24
CA LYS A 328 -18.52 -15.99 -3.78
C LYS A 328 -17.14 -16.38 -3.29
N ASN A 329 -16.11 -15.84 -3.93
CA ASN A 329 -14.73 -16.03 -3.51
C ASN A 329 -14.53 -15.50 -2.07
N VAL A 330 -14.90 -14.24 -1.83
CA VAL A 330 -14.77 -13.62 -0.50
C VAL A 330 -15.61 -14.34 0.56
N GLU A 331 -16.85 -14.72 0.23
CA GLU A 331 -17.72 -15.50 1.13
C GLU A 331 -17.15 -16.93 1.41
N GLY A 332 -16.44 -17.50 0.43
CA GLY A 332 -15.81 -18.81 0.53
C GLY A 332 -14.59 -18.84 1.45
N LEU A 333 -13.86 -17.73 1.58
CA LEU A 333 -12.64 -17.63 2.39
C LEU A 333 -12.84 -18.02 3.85
N THR A 334 -14.00 -17.71 4.43
CA THR A 334 -14.31 -18.01 5.84
C THR A 334 -15.07 -19.33 6.02
N ARG A 335 -15.37 -20.05 4.92
CA ARG A 335 -16.09 -21.32 5.00
C ARG A 335 -15.18 -22.38 5.61
N SER A 336 -15.70 -23.14 6.58
CA SER A 336 -14.94 -24.21 7.20
C SER A 336 -14.55 -25.29 6.19
N VAL A 337 -13.27 -25.64 6.15
CA VAL A 337 -12.74 -26.79 5.44
C VAL A 337 -13.15 -28.04 6.23
N GLY A 338 -13.95 -28.93 5.62
CA GLY A 338 -14.26 -30.25 6.20
C GLY A 338 -15.59 -30.40 6.95
N LEU A 339 -16.73 -30.12 6.29
CA LEU A 339 -18.05 -30.57 6.75
C LEU A 339 -18.36 -32.04 6.43
N ASN A 340 -17.49 -32.73 5.69
CA ASN A 340 -17.61 -34.18 5.49
C ASN A 340 -16.66 -34.89 6.45
N SER A 341 -17.21 -35.67 7.38
CA SER A 341 -16.49 -36.40 8.45
C SER A 341 -15.41 -37.38 7.97
N TRP A 342 -15.25 -37.57 6.67
CA TRP A 342 -14.38 -38.56 6.04
C TRP A 342 -13.02 -37.99 5.59
N SER A 343 -12.80 -36.66 5.66
CA SER A 343 -11.57 -36.01 5.14
C SER A 343 -10.74 -35.27 6.19
N ARG A 344 -10.96 -35.55 7.48
CA ARG A 344 -10.17 -34.97 8.58
C ARG A 344 -8.84 -35.71 8.69
N LEU A 345 -7.74 -34.96 8.53
CA LEU A 345 -6.40 -35.43 8.83
C LEU A 345 -6.32 -35.90 10.29
N SER A 346 -5.68 -37.04 10.52
CA SER A 346 -5.38 -37.50 11.89
C SER A 346 -4.08 -36.85 12.34
N TYR A 347 -4.13 -36.20 13.50
CA TYR A 347 -2.99 -35.56 14.16
C TYR A 347 -2.48 -36.36 15.36
N ASP A 348 -2.98 -37.58 15.57
CA ASP A 348 -2.73 -38.37 16.79
C ASP A 348 -1.24 -38.69 17.00
N GLU A 349 -0.45 -38.71 15.92
CA GLU A 349 1.00 -38.94 15.94
C GLU A 349 1.83 -37.65 15.96
N VAL A 350 1.20 -36.48 15.99
CA VAL A 350 1.85 -35.17 16.01
C VAL A 350 1.97 -34.69 17.47
N SER A 351 3.19 -34.39 17.90
CA SER A 351 3.41 -33.75 19.20
C SER A 351 2.62 -32.43 19.30
N PRO A 352 1.96 -32.12 20.42
CA PRO A 352 1.27 -30.84 20.61
C PRO A 352 2.15 -29.61 20.35
N VAL A 353 3.46 -29.72 20.57
CA VAL A 353 4.42 -28.63 20.32
C VAL A 353 4.65 -28.38 18.83
N ALA A 354 4.61 -29.46 18.03
CA ALA A 354 4.79 -29.43 16.58
C ALA A 354 3.48 -29.17 15.83
N LEU A 355 2.34 -29.10 16.54
CA LEU A 355 1.05 -28.80 15.97
C LEU A 355 0.77 -27.30 16.11
N LYS A 356 0.71 -26.59 14.99
CA LYS A 356 0.63 -25.13 14.93
C LYS A 356 -0.72 -24.70 14.38
N GLN A 357 -1.64 -24.33 15.27
CA GLN A 357 -2.96 -23.79 14.88
C GLN A 357 -2.79 -22.43 14.21
N CYS A 358 -3.37 -22.24 13.02
CA CYS A 358 -3.45 -20.91 12.42
C CYS A 358 -4.30 -19.98 13.30
N PRO A 359 -3.96 -18.68 13.40
CA PRO A 359 -4.78 -17.70 14.10
C PRO A 359 -6.22 -17.65 13.57
N GLU A 360 -7.18 -17.48 14.48
CA GLU A 360 -8.60 -17.34 14.14
C GLU A 360 -8.98 -15.91 13.73
N PHE A 361 -8.20 -14.93 14.20
CA PHE A 361 -8.46 -13.51 13.97
C PHE A 361 -7.71 -12.96 12.75
N PHE A 362 -8.25 -11.88 12.19
CA PHE A 362 -7.74 -11.20 11.00
C PHE A 362 -6.79 -10.06 11.37
N ASN A 363 -5.94 -10.29 12.39
CA ASN A 363 -4.98 -9.33 12.92
C ASN A 363 -3.56 -9.77 12.57
N GLY A 364 -2.82 -8.90 11.90
CA GLY A 364 -1.46 -9.13 11.44
C GLY A 364 -0.48 -9.50 12.55
N LEU A 365 -0.62 -8.96 13.76
CA LEU A 365 0.28 -9.26 14.88
C LEU A 365 0.18 -10.73 15.31
N ASP A 366 -1.02 -11.30 15.33
CA ASP A 366 -1.23 -12.71 15.70
C ASP A 366 -0.59 -13.63 14.66
N TRP A 367 -0.71 -13.27 13.38
CA TRP A 367 -0.10 -13.99 12.26
C TRP A 367 1.43 -13.87 12.22
N GLU A 368 1.98 -12.70 12.54
CA GLU A 368 3.43 -12.52 12.68
C GLU A 368 3.98 -13.33 13.85
N SER A 369 3.32 -13.29 15.01
CA SER A 369 3.71 -14.10 16.17
C SER A 369 3.61 -15.60 15.87
N TRP A 370 2.56 -16.02 15.16
CA TRP A 370 2.39 -17.41 14.72
C TRP A 370 3.52 -17.82 13.78
N MET A 371 3.84 -17.01 12.76
CA MET A 371 4.91 -17.29 11.79
C MET A 371 6.27 -17.45 12.48
N LEU A 372 6.58 -16.63 13.48
CA LEU A 372 7.82 -16.73 14.26
C LEU A 372 7.91 -17.99 15.13
N SER A 373 6.79 -18.68 15.36
CA SER A 373 6.74 -19.92 16.14
C SER A 373 6.90 -21.20 15.30
N ILE A 374 6.95 -21.06 13.96
CA ILE A 374 7.05 -22.18 13.03
C ILE A 374 8.50 -22.62 12.86
N GLU A 375 8.72 -23.91 13.00
CA GLU A 375 9.98 -24.60 12.68
C GLU A 375 9.73 -25.67 11.62
N GLY A 376 10.79 -26.09 10.92
CA GLY A 376 10.66 -27.21 9.98
C GLY A 376 10.35 -28.51 10.72
N GLY A 377 9.49 -29.34 10.13
CA GLY A 377 8.89 -30.51 10.75
C GLY A 377 7.57 -30.21 11.47
N ASP A 378 7.13 -28.96 11.54
CA ASP A 378 5.82 -28.61 12.10
C ASP A 378 4.67 -28.96 11.16
N VAL A 379 3.50 -29.16 11.78
CA VAL A 379 2.22 -29.39 11.11
C VAL A 379 1.30 -28.22 11.41
N VAL A 380 0.94 -27.47 10.38
CA VAL A 380 0.04 -26.33 10.45
C VAL A 380 -1.39 -26.81 10.31
N VAL A 381 -2.24 -26.42 11.26
CA VAL A 381 -3.67 -26.76 11.22
C VAL A 381 -4.45 -25.58 10.66
N VAL A 382 -5.16 -25.84 9.56
CA VAL A 382 -6.01 -24.87 8.89
C VAL A 382 -7.48 -25.30 8.94
N ASN A 383 -8.35 -24.35 9.23
CA ASN A 383 -9.80 -24.55 9.34
C ASN A 383 -10.56 -23.87 8.19
N THR A 384 -9.95 -22.93 7.47
CA THR A 384 -10.60 -22.15 6.40
C THR A 384 -9.65 -21.96 5.21
N PRO A 385 -10.16 -21.73 3.98
CA PRO A 385 -9.32 -21.36 2.84
C PRO A 385 -8.52 -20.09 3.10
N PHE A 386 -9.07 -19.13 3.84
CA PHE A 386 -8.34 -17.94 4.30
C PHE A 386 -7.07 -18.32 5.06
N GLN A 387 -7.18 -19.20 6.06
CA GLN A 387 -6.03 -19.61 6.86
C GLN A 387 -5.01 -20.36 6.03
N ALA A 388 -5.46 -21.21 5.10
CA ALA A 388 -4.57 -21.96 4.21
C ALA A 388 -3.79 -21.03 3.27
N LEU A 389 -4.46 -20.05 2.64
CA LEU A 389 -3.81 -19.08 1.74
C LEU A 389 -2.78 -18.22 2.50
N TRP A 390 -3.15 -17.71 3.68
CA TRP A 390 -2.25 -16.89 4.48
C TRP A 390 -1.08 -17.66 5.08
N ALA A 391 -1.31 -18.92 5.48
CA ALA A 391 -0.21 -19.81 5.88
C ALA A 391 0.77 -20.00 4.72
N VAL A 392 0.29 -20.30 3.50
CA VAL A 392 1.16 -20.44 2.32
C VAL A 392 1.94 -19.15 2.04
N ILE A 393 1.30 -17.98 2.10
CA ILE A 393 1.96 -16.67 1.91
C ILE A 393 3.12 -16.47 2.89
N LEU A 394 2.85 -16.70 4.18
CA LEU A 394 3.79 -16.46 5.27
C LEU A 394 4.93 -17.48 5.28
N LEU A 395 4.60 -18.76 5.13
CA LEU A 395 5.60 -19.84 5.07
C LEU A 395 6.52 -19.69 3.86
N SER A 396 6.03 -19.13 2.74
CA SER A 396 6.86 -18.82 1.57
C SER A 396 7.91 -17.73 1.83
N GLN A 397 7.80 -16.99 2.94
CA GLN A 397 8.83 -16.05 3.40
C GLN A 397 9.90 -16.70 4.28
N LEU A 398 9.67 -17.92 4.75
CA LEU A 398 10.59 -18.69 5.57
C LEU A 398 11.44 -19.61 4.70
N PRO A 399 12.66 -19.99 5.13
CA PRO A 399 13.53 -20.91 4.41
C PRO A 399 13.08 -22.38 4.62
N VAL A 400 11.81 -22.68 4.35
CA VAL A 400 11.20 -24.01 4.50
C VAL A 400 10.50 -24.45 3.21
N ASN A 401 10.42 -25.76 3.00
CA ASN A 401 9.57 -26.35 1.98
C ASN A 401 8.14 -26.46 2.51
N ILE A 402 7.15 -26.23 1.65
CA ILE A 402 5.73 -26.37 2.00
C ILE A 402 5.22 -27.67 1.37
N LYS A 403 4.61 -28.53 2.17
CA LYS A 403 3.93 -29.74 1.68
C LYS A 403 2.49 -29.77 2.17
N ILE A 404 1.54 -29.79 1.25
CA ILE A 404 0.12 -29.89 1.57
C ILE A 404 -0.26 -31.36 1.60
N ALA A 405 -0.85 -31.79 2.71
CA ALA A 405 -1.24 -33.17 2.94
C ALA A 405 -2.50 -33.55 2.14
N ASP A 406 -2.52 -34.78 1.65
CA ASP A 406 -3.69 -35.36 0.99
C ASP A 406 -4.80 -35.68 2.02
N ALA A 407 -6.03 -35.86 1.55
CA ALA A 407 -7.18 -36.02 2.45
C ALA A 407 -7.09 -37.22 3.42
N ASP A 408 -6.32 -38.24 3.04
CA ASP A 408 -6.14 -39.49 3.77
C ASP A 408 -4.74 -39.61 4.40
N ASP A 409 -3.93 -38.54 4.36
CA ASP A 409 -2.56 -38.59 4.87
C ASP A 409 -2.53 -38.73 6.40
N LYS A 410 -1.60 -39.57 6.86
CA LYS A 410 -1.19 -39.63 8.27
C LYS A 410 0.16 -38.97 8.41
N PHE A 411 0.24 -37.93 9.22
CA PHE A 411 1.52 -37.29 9.52
C PHE A 411 2.42 -38.25 10.27
N ARG A 412 3.54 -38.64 9.64
CA ARG A 412 4.53 -39.53 10.27
C ARG A 412 5.12 -38.87 11.52
N ARG A 413 5.52 -39.68 12.50
CA ARG A 413 6.27 -39.21 13.69
C ARG A 413 7.60 -38.53 13.33
N HIS A 414 8.30 -39.03 12.32
CA HIS A 414 9.55 -38.44 11.82
C HIS A 414 9.23 -37.63 10.57
N ARG A 415 9.33 -36.31 10.69
CA ARG A 415 9.07 -35.33 9.64
C ARG A 415 10.38 -34.68 9.20
N GLU A 416 10.40 -34.22 7.95
CA GLU A 416 11.57 -33.58 7.38
C GLU A 416 11.82 -32.23 8.09
N PRO A 417 13.05 -31.98 8.58
CA PRO A 417 13.36 -30.79 9.39
C PRO A 417 13.40 -29.50 8.56
N ASP A 418 13.33 -29.59 7.24
CA ASP A 418 13.27 -28.47 6.30
C ASP A 418 11.88 -28.29 5.68
N THR A 419 10.89 -29.11 6.05
CA THR A 419 9.54 -29.09 5.48
C THR A 419 8.48 -28.77 6.54
N VAL A 420 7.61 -27.82 6.25
CA VAL A 420 6.39 -27.56 7.01
C VAL A 420 5.20 -28.19 6.27
N TYR A 421 4.35 -28.88 7.03
CA TYR A 421 3.21 -29.60 6.49
C TYR A 421 1.93 -28.83 6.76
N LEU A 422 1.05 -28.72 5.74
CA LEU A 422 -0.25 -28.06 5.82
C LEU A 422 -1.40 -29.07 5.70
#